data_AF-A0A518B105-F1
#
_entry.id   AF-A0A518B105-F1
#
_cell.length_a   1.000
_cell.length_b   1.000
_cell.length_c   1.000
_cell.angle_alpha   90.00
_cell.angle_beta   90.00
_cell.angle_gamma   90.00
#
_symmetry.space_group_name_H-M   'P 1'
#
loop_
_entity.id
_entity.type
_entity.pdbx_description
1 polymer ?
#
loop_
_entity_poly.entity_id
_entity_poly.type
_entity_poly.pdbx_seq_one_letter_code
_entity_poly.pdbx_strand_id
1 'polypeptide(L)'
;MAEAERGLLIVISGPSGSGKSTLVRELMRDGEFPLSFSVSATSRPPRPNERDGIDYLFLPRERFEQMRDGGEFLESAEVHGHLYGTPKGPVEQALAAGKWVLLDIDVQGFHQVREMMPDAVSIFVRTPTLELAAQRLNERGTESEEVIARRIKQAAREMAHAPEYDYQLVNESLPQAVSTFRTLLWGVRTLRGCKHD
;
A
#
# COMPACT_ATOMS: atom_id res chain seq x y z
N MET A 1 20.63 -20.69 -18.71
CA MET A 1 20.41 -19.29 -18.27
C MET A 1 19.53 -19.37 -17.05
N ALA A 2 19.95 -18.82 -15.90
CA ALA A 2 19.07 -18.80 -14.73
C ALA A 2 17.79 -18.07 -15.11
N GLU A 3 16.63 -18.70 -14.90
CA GLU A 3 15.34 -18.00 -14.99
C GLU A 3 15.42 -16.78 -14.06
N ALA A 4 15.08 -15.61 -14.57
CA ALA A 4 15.01 -14.41 -13.75
C ALA A 4 13.93 -14.64 -12.67
N GLU A 5 14.32 -14.57 -11.40
CA GLU A 5 13.40 -14.78 -10.28
C GLU A 5 12.23 -13.79 -10.38
N ARG A 6 10.99 -14.31 -10.33
CA ARG A 6 9.80 -13.45 -10.31
C ARG A 6 9.86 -12.51 -9.10
N GLY A 7 9.49 -11.26 -9.34
CA GLY A 7 9.43 -10.21 -8.34
C GLY A 7 8.48 -10.51 -7.18
N LEU A 8 8.56 -9.67 -6.14
CA LEU A 8 7.76 -9.77 -4.92
C LEU A 8 6.63 -8.75 -4.95
N LEU A 9 5.39 -9.18 -4.68
CA LEU A 9 4.29 -8.27 -4.39
C LEU A 9 4.25 -7.98 -2.88
N ILE A 10 4.27 -6.72 -2.50
CA ILE A 10 4.23 -6.24 -1.11
C ILE A 10 2.98 -5.39 -0.95
N VAL A 11 2.06 -5.82 -0.09
CA VAL A 11 0.87 -5.05 0.28
C VAL A 11 1.12 -4.34 1.60
N ILE A 12 0.93 -3.04 1.62
CA ILE A 12 1.03 -2.24 2.84
C ILE A 12 -0.30 -1.56 3.08
N SER A 13 -0.82 -1.79 4.28
CA SER A 13 -2.00 -1.11 4.79
C SER A 13 -1.71 -0.59 6.19
N GLY A 14 -2.64 0.17 6.74
CA GLY A 14 -2.47 0.73 8.07
C GLY A 14 -3.38 1.91 8.28
N PRO A 15 -3.72 2.22 9.54
CA PRO A 15 -4.68 3.27 9.81
C PRO A 15 -4.19 4.64 9.36
N SER A 16 -5.15 5.53 9.13
CA SER A 16 -4.86 6.96 9.02
C SER A 16 -4.02 7.43 10.22
N GLY A 17 -2.95 8.18 9.97
CA GLY A 17 -2.01 8.63 11.01
C GLY A 17 -0.86 7.66 11.33
N SER A 18 -0.86 6.44 10.76
CA SER A 18 0.22 5.44 10.92
C SER A 18 1.59 5.88 10.39
N GLY A 19 1.64 6.87 9.50
CA GLY A 19 2.87 7.33 8.85
C GLY A 19 3.32 6.46 7.66
N LYS A 20 2.49 5.51 7.21
CA LYS A 20 2.73 4.61 6.07
C LYS A 20 3.27 5.32 4.82
N SER A 21 2.61 6.38 4.34
CA SER A 21 3.05 7.06 3.10
C SER A 21 4.43 7.72 3.25
N THR A 22 4.79 8.19 4.45
CA THR A 22 6.14 8.71 4.71
C THR A 22 7.16 7.58 4.72
N LEU A 23 6.85 6.47 5.40
CA LEU A 23 7.68 5.27 5.45
C LEU A 23 7.98 4.72 4.06
N VAL A 24 6.94 4.55 3.23
CA VAL A 24 7.08 4.10 1.83
C VAL A 24 7.98 5.03 1.04
N ARG A 25 7.78 6.35 1.16
CA ARG A 25 8.59 7.33 0.44
C ARG A 25 10.08 7.24 0.78
N GLU A 26 10.42 7.06 2.05
CA GLU A 26 11.83 6.88 2.45
C GLU A 26 12.40 5.58 1.87
N LEU A 27 11.68 4.46 1.99
CA LEU A 27 12.11 3.17 1.42
C LEU A 27 12.35 3.24 -0.09
N MET A 28 11.52 3.96 -0.83
CA MET A 28 11.66 4.13 -2.28
C MET A 28 12.90 4.95 -2.67
N ARG A 29 13.42 5.82 -1.80
CA ARG A 29 14.59 6.68 -2.08
C ARG A 29 15.93 5.98 -1.89
N ASP A 30 15.96 4.96 -1.04
CA ASP A 30 17.22 4.34 -0.60
C ASP A 30 17.91 3.52 -1.70
N GLY A 31 17.16 3.02 -2.69
CA GLY A 31 17.70 2.26 -3.82
C GLY A 31 18.27 0.87 -3.48
N GLU A 32 18.18 0.43 -2.23
CA GLU A 32 18.75 -0.84 -1.72
C GLU A 32 18.06 -2.08 -2.30
N PHE A 33 16.76 -1.95 -2.63
CA PHE A 33 15.93 -3.03 -3.17
C PHE A 33 15.40 -2.62 -4.56
N PRO A 34 15.05 -3.59 -5.43
CA PRO A 34 14.47 -3.31 -6.75
C PRO A 34 12.98 -2.90 -6.63
N LEU A 35 12.67 -1.98 -5.72
CA LEU A 35 11.31 -1.56 -5.41
C LEU A 35 10.70 -0.76 -6.57
N SER A 36 9.40 -0.98 -6.77
CA SER A 36 8.56 -0.24 -7.69
C SER A 36 7.25 0.09 -6.96
N PHE A 37 6.88 1.36 -6.94
CA PHE A 37 5.60 1.77 -6.36
C PHE A 37 4.49 1.57 -7.39
N SER A 38 3.40 0.92 -7.00
CA SER A 38 2.23 0.76 -7.85
C SER A 38 1.40 2.04 -7.88
N VAL A 39 1.23 2.63 -9.05
CA VAL A 39 0.37 3.81 -9.24
C VAL A 39 -1.07 3.34 -9.41
N SER A 40 -1.92 3.66 -8.43
CA SER A 40 -3.36 3.35 -8.49
C SER A 40 -4.07 4.18 -9.55
N ALA A 41 -5.12 3.63 -10.14
CA ALA A 41 -6.08 4.40 -10.93
C ALA A 41 -7.14 5.03 -10.03
N THR A 42 -7.68 6.17 -10.43
CA THR A 42 -8.82 6.80 -9.76
C THR A 42 -9.77 7.50 -10.74
N SER A 43 -11.05 7.53 -10.39
CA SER A 43 -12.06 8.33 -11.09
C SER A 43 -12.22 9.76 -10.55
N ARG A 44 -11.43 10.15 -9.54
CA ARG A 44 -11.41 11.52 -9.01
C ARG A 44 -10.63 12.43 -9.95
N PRO A 45 -11.03 13.70 -10.14
CA PRO A 45 -10.17 14.67 -10.84
C PRO A 45 -8.84 14.92 -10.08
N PRO A 46 -7.73 15.19 -10.80
CA PRO A 46 -6.45 15.53 -10.18
C PRO A 46 -6.54 16.82 -9.35
N ARG A 47 -5.83 16.86 -8.22
CA ARG A 47 -5.59 18.09 -7.45
C ARG A 47 -4.51 18.94 -8.14
N PRO A 48 -4.41 20.25 -7.85
CA PRO A 48 -3.46 21.16 -8.53
C PRO A 48 -1.99 20.71 -8.56
N ASN A 49 -1.55 19.88 -7.61
CA ASN A 49 -0.17 19.41 -7.50
C ASN A 49 0.01 17.92 -7.84
N GLU A 50 -1.04 17.23 -8.29
CA GLU A 50 -0.97 15.82 -8.69
C GLU A 50 -0.70 15.72 -10.20
N ARG A 51 0.10 14.72 -10.58
CA ARG A 51 0.49 14.44 -11.97
C ARG A 51 -0.01 13.06 -12.38
N ASP A 52 -0.64 13.01 -13.56
CA ASP A 52 -1.11 11.78 -14.15
C ASP A 52 0.05 10.81 -14.46
N GLY A 53 -0.19 9.52 -14.18
CA GLY A 53 0.81 8.45 -14.31
C GLY A 53 1.91 8.47 -13.24
N ILE A 54 1.90 9.43 -12.32
CA ILE A 54 2.88 9.53 -11.23
C ILE A 54 2.19 9.39 -9.88
N ASP A 55 1.21 10.26 -9.60
CA ASP A 55 0.47 10.23 -8.33
C ASP A 55 -0.71 9.24 -8.42
N TYR A 56 -1.45 9.30 -9.52
CA TYR A 56 -2.49 8.35 -9.90
C TYR A 56 -2.57 8.25 -11.43
N LEU A 57 -3.22 7.20 -11.91
CA LEU A 57 -3.78 7.15 -13.25
C LEU A 57 -5.20 7.73 -13.20
N PHE A 58 -5.37 8.95 -13.67
CA PHE A 58 -6.66 9.64 -13.63
C PHE A 58 -7.52 9.20 -14.81
N LEU A 59 -8.60 8.47 -14.52
CA LEU A 59 -9.49 7.91 -15.53
C LEU A 59 -10.89 8.54 -15.43
N PRO A 60 -11.60 8.72 -16.55
CA PRO A 60 -13.05 8.91 -16.52
C PRO A 60 -13.72 7.74 -15.79
N ARG A 61 -14.81 8.01 -15.05
CA ARG A 61 -15.50 6.97 -14.26
C ARG A 61 -15.94 5.80 -15.13
N GLU A 62 -16.48 6.08 -16.32
CA GLU A 62 -16.93 5.08 -17.27
C GLU A 62 -15.78 4.17 -17.73
N ARG A 63 -14.59 4.73 -17.94
CA ARG A 63 -13.40 3.95 -18.32
C ARG A 63 -12.93 3.08 -17.15
N PHE A 64 -12.96 3.61 -15.93
CA PHE A 64 -12.63 2.84 -14.73
C PHE A 64 -13.58 1.64 -14.60
N GLU A 65 -14.89 1.86 -14.73
CA GLU A 65 -15.90 0.81 -14.62
C GLU A 65 -15.72 -0.27 -15.69
N GLN A 66 -15.42 0.11 -16.95
CA GLN A 66 -15.07 -0.84 -18.01
C GLN A 66 -13.86 -1.72 -17.64
N MET A 67 -12.79 -1.11 -17.12
CA MET A 67 -11.58 -1.84 -16.70
C MET A 67 -11.87 -2.79 -15.53
N ARG A 68 -12.70 -2.36 -14.57
CA ARG A 68 -13.13 -3.21 -13.45
C ARG A 68 -13.93 -4.41 -13.93
N ASP A 69 -14.93 -4.17 -14.78
CA ASP A 69 -15.81 -5.23 -15.29
C ASP A 69 -15.04 -6.18 -16.24
N GLY A 70 -13.96 -5.69 -16.85
CA GLY A 70 -13.00 -6.48 -17.63
C GLY A 70 -11.96 -7.26 -16.81
N GLY A 71 -11.95 -7.16 -15.47
CA GLY A 71 -10.98 -7.84 -14.61
C GLY A 71 -9.55 -7.29 -14.71
N GLU A 72 -9.40 -6.01 -15.07
CA GLU A 72 -8.10 -5.35 -15.27
C GLU A 72 -7.50 -4.79 -13.95
N PHE A 73 -8.16 -4.97 -12.80
CA PHE A 73 -7.69 -4.54 -11.49
C PHE A 73 -7.37 -5.73 -10.57
N LEU A 74 -6.33 -5.61 -9.75
CA LEU A 74 -6.07 -6.54 -8.64
C LEU A 74 -7.03 -6.33 -7.47
N GLU A 75 -7.40 -5.07 -7.25
CA GLU A 75 -8.39 -4.64 -6.28
C GLU A 75 -9.03 -3.35 -6.78
N SER A 76 -10.28 -3.13 -6.38
CA SER A 76 -10.92 -1.83 -6.54
C SER A 76 -11.93 -1.56 -5.43
N ALA A 77 -12.16 -0.28 -5.15
CA ALA A 77 -13.12 0.18 -4.15
C ALA A 77 -13.70 1.54 -4.52
N GLU A 78 -14.88 1.85 -3.97
CA GLU A 78 -15.45 3.21 -4.01
C GLU A 78 -15.22 3.90 -2.67
N VAL A 79 -14.45 4.98 -2.70
CA VAL A 79 -14.08 5.78 -1.53
C VAL A 79 -14.56 7.21 -1.73
N HIS A 80 -15.47 7.66 -0.88
CA HIS A 80 -16.05 9.01 -0.93
C HIS A 80 -16.67 9.38 -2.30
N GLY A 81 -17.29 8.42 -2.98
CA GLY A 81 -17.94 8.63 -4.29
C GLY A 81 -17.00 8.61 -5.48
N HIS A 82 -15.72 8.28 -5.27
CA HIS A 82 -14.74 8.09 -6.33
C HIS A 82 -14.21 6.66 -6.31
N LEU A 83 -13.96 6.11 -7.50
CA LEU A 83 -13.39 4.79 -7.65
C LEU A 83 -11.86 4.86 -7.53
N TYR A 84 -11.28 3.85 -6.90
CA TYR A 84 -9.85 3.63 -6.80
C TYR A 84 -9.56 2.16 -7.08
N GLY A 85 -8.42 1.86 -7.67
CA GLY A 85 -8.01 0.48 -7.88
C GLY A 85 -6.60 0.35 -8.41
N THR A 86 -6.03 -0.85 -8.28
CA THR A 86 -4.65 -1.15 -8.66
C THR A 86 -4.62 -1.88 -10.01
N PRO A 87 -4.16 -1.23 -11.11
CA PRO A 87 -4.16 -1.87 -12.43
C PRO A 87 -3.26 -3.10 -12.44
N LYS A 88 -3.82 -4.23 -12.86
CA LYS A 88 -3.14 -5.53 -12.85
C LYS A 88 -1.96 -5.60 -13.80
N GLY A 89 -2.12 -5.07 -15.02
CA GLY A 89 -1.11 -5.15 -16.08
C GLY A 89 0.27 -4.61 -15.69
N PRO A 90 0.38 -3.34 -15.23
CA PRO A 90 1.66 -2.77 -14.79
C PRO A 90 2.30 -3.55 -13.63
N VAL A 91 1.49 -4.03 -12.68
CA VAL A 91 1.99 -4.83 -11.55
C VAL A 91 2.58 -6.14 -12.04
N GLU A 92 1.86 -6.89 -12.88
CA GLU A 92 2.35 -8.17 -13.42
C GLU A 92 3.61 -8.00 -14.27
N GLN A 93 3.68 -6.93 -15.08
CA GLN A 93 4.88 -6.62 -15.88
C GLN A 93 6.09 -6.33 -14.98
N ALA A 94 5.93 -5.54 -13.93
CA ALA A 94 7.01 -5.24 -12.99
C ALA A 94 7.46 -6.49 -12.23
N LEU A 95 6.52 -7.32 -11.77
CA LEU A 95 6.84 -8.61 -11.14
C LEU A 95 7.59 -9.54 -12.10
N ALA A 96 7.16 -9.65 -13.36
CA ALA A 96 7.85 -10.47 -14.37
C ALA A 96 9.28 -9.96 -14.66
N ALA A 97 9.53 -8.66 -14.48
CA ALA A 97 10.85 -8.05 -14.59
C ALA A 97 11.70 -8.17 -13.30
N GLY A 98 11.28 -8.96 -12.31
CA GLY A 98 11.99 -9.16 -11.05
C GLY A 98 11.89 -7.99 -10.07
N LYS A 99 11.02 -7.00 -10.31
CA LYS A 99 10.82 -5.85 -9.41
C LYS A 99 9.96 -6.23 -8.21
N TRP A 100 10.20 -5.55 -7.11
CA TRP A 100 9.41 -5.71 -5.88
C TRP A 100 8.35 -4.62 -5.86
N VAL A 101 7.10 -5.00 -6.17
CA VAL A 101 6.01 -4.06 -6.35
C VAL A 101 5.33 -3.79 -5.01
N LEU A 102 5.27 -2.53 -4.60
CA LEU A 102 4.66 -2.08 -3.37
C LEU A 102 3.29 -1.47 -3.68
N LEU A 103 2.26 -2.03 -3.05
CA LEU A 103 0.88 -1.55 -3.08
C LEU A 103 0.59 -0.85 -1.76
N ASP A 104 0.21 0.42 -1.82
CA ASP A 104 -0.33 1.16 -0.68
C ASP A 104 -1.86 1.22 -0.80
N ILE A 105 -2.56 0.29 -0.14
CA ILE A 105 -4.02 0.09 -0.25
C ILE A 105 -4.66 -0.04 1.13
N ASP A 106 -5.97 0.16 1.21
CA ASP A 106 -6.72 -0.04 2.45
C ASP A 106 -6.97 -1.53 2.75
N VAL A 107 -7.68 -1.81 3.85
CA VAL A 107 -8.00 -3.17 4.27
C VAL A 107 -8.89 -3.90 3.25
N GLN A 108 -9.82 -3.19 2.60
CA GLN A 108 -10.70 -3.79 1.60
C GLN A 108 -9.91 -4.21 0.36
N GLY A 109 -8.97 -3.37 -0.08
CA GLY A 109 -8.04 -3.70 -1.15
C GLY A 109 -7.16 -4.88 -0.78
N PHE A 110 -6.64 -4.93 0.44
CA PHE A 110 -5.83 -6.05 0.93
C PHE A 110 -6.57 -7.39 0.85
N HIS A 111 -7.85 -7.46 1.23
CA HIS A 111 -8.63 -8.71 1.13
C HIS A 111 -8.73 -9.20 -0.32
N GLN A 112 -9.04 -8.30 -1.26
CA GLN A 112 -9.09 -8.63 -2.68
C GLN A 112 -7.73 -9.11 -3.22
N VAL A 113 -6.64 -8.41 -2.87
CA VAL A 113 -5.29 -8.80 -3.30
C VAL A 113 -4.90 -10.15 -2.69
N ARG A 114 -5.26 -10.43 -1.43
CA ARG A 114 -4.94 -11.70 -0.78
C ARG A 114 -5.59 -12.89 -1.47
N GLU A 115 -6.80 -12.73 -1.99
CA GLU A 115 -7.49 -13.76 -2.80
C GLU A 115 -6.81 -13.96 -4.16
N MET A 116 -6.45 -12.86 -4.83
CA MET A 116 -5.88 -12.89 -6.18
C MET A 116 -4.40 -13.28 -6.24
N MET A 117 -3.64 -12.92 -5.21
CA MET A 117 -2.19 -13.04 -5.12
C MET A 117 -1.78 -13.55 -3.73
N PRO A 118 -2.06 -14.82 -3.39
CA PRO A 118 -1.87 -15.36 -2.04
C PRO A 118 -0.40 -15.39 -1.57
N ASP A 119 0.57 -15.32 -2.50
CA ASP A 119 2.00 -15.25 -2.20
C ASP A 119 2.51 -13.82 -1.93
N ALA A 120 1.62 -12.82 -1.95
CA ALA A 120 1.97 -11.44 -1.61
C ALA A 120 2.36 -11.34 -0.13
N VAL A 121 3.41 -10.56 0.16
CA VAL A 121 3.80 -10.23 1.53
C VAL A 121 2.96 -9.07 2.00
N SER A 122 2.21 -9.26 3.08
CA SER A 122 1.31 -8.26 3.63
C SER A 122 1.85 -7.68 4.94
N ILE A 123 1.89 -6.33 5.03
CA ILE A 123 2.45 -5.60 6.16
C ILE A 123 1.43 -4.55 6.64
N PHE A 124 1.00 -4.67 7.89
CA PHE A 124 0.16 -3.67 8.54
C PHE A 124 1.01 -2.68 9.34
N VAL A 125 1.09 -1.43 8.88
CA VAL A 125 1.84 -0.35 9.55
C VAL A 125 0.95 0.31 10.58
N ARG A 126 1.32 0.27 11.85
CA ARG A 126 0.56 0.86 12.97
C ARG A 126 1.43 1.73 13.85
N THR A 127 0.83 2.65 14.59
CA THR A 127 1.48 3.29 15.74
C THR A 127 1.48 2.34 16.95
N PRO A 128 2.30 2.62 17.98
CA PRO A 128 2.19 1.92 19.26
C PRO A 128 0.80 2.06 19.88
N THR A 129 0.20 3.25 19.77
CA THR A 129 -1.09 3.60 20.36
C THR A 129 -1.98 4.37 19.37
N LEU A 130 -3.31 4.31 19.55
CA LEU A 130 -4.25 5.08 18.73
C LEU A 130 -4.12 6.59 18.99
N GLU A 131 -3.75 6.97 20.21
CA GLU A 131 -3.51 8.35 20.62
C GLU A 131 -2.38 8.98 19.80
N LEU A 132 -1.30 8.25 19.53
CA LEU A 132 -0.21 8.75 18.68
C LEU A 132 -0.67 8.93 17.22
N ALA A 133 -1.50 8.02 16.71
CA ALA A 133 -2.07 8.18 15.36
C ALA A 133 -2.98 9.42 15.29
N ALA A 134 -3.80 9.64 16.31
CA ALA A 134 -4.64 10.82 16.43
C ALA A 134 -3.81 12.11 16.52
N GLN A 135 -2.76 12.12 17.34
CA GLN A 135 -1.84 13.25 17.46
C GLN A 135 -1.21 13.59 16.09
N ARG A 136 -0.71 12.59 15.36
CA ARG A 136 -0.13 12.79 14.03
C ARG A 136 -1.13 13.28 12.99
N LEU A 137 -2.41 12.94 13.13
CA LEU A 137 -3.48 13.49 12.29
C LEU A 137 -3.74 14.96 12.63
N ASN A 138 -3.77 15.31 13.91
CA ASN A 138 -3.97 16.68 14.39
C ASN A 138 -2.82 17.62 13.98
N GLU A 139 -1.57 17.16 14.09
CA GLU A 139 -0.37 17.96 13.73
C GLU A 139 -0.34 18.38 12.25
N ARG A 140 -1.08 17.69 11.38
CA ARG A 140 -1.19 18.07 9.96
C ARG A 140 -2.05 19.33 9.75
N GLY A 141 -2.80 19.78 10.76
CA GLY A 141 -3.40 21.13 10.84
C GLY A 141 -4.32 21.54 9.69
N THR A 142 -4.82 20.59 8.89
CA THR A 142 -5.49 20.84 7.61
C THR A 142 -6.95 20.40 7.57
N GLU A 143 -7.46 19.83 8.67
CA GLU A 143 -8.78 19.19 8.72
C GLU A 143 -9.57 19.67 9.95
N SER A 144 -10.90 19.67 9.87
CA SER A 144 -11.77 20.03 11.00
C SER A 144 -11.80 18.93 12.07
N GLU A 145 -12.17 19.28 13.31
CA GLU A 145 -12.30 18.33 14.43
C GLU A 145 -13.24 17.16 14.11
N GLU A 146 -14.32 17.42 13.35
CA GLU A 146 -15.28 16.42 12.92
C GLU A 146 -14.66 15.39 11.95
N VAL A 147 -13.80 15.84 11.04
CA VAL A 147 -13.06 14.97 10.11
C VAL A 147 -12.03 14.14 10.87
N ILE A 148 -11.33 14.74 11.83
CA ILE A 148 -10.38 14.06 12.71
C ILE A 148 -11.09 12.94 13.50
N ALA A 149 -12.22 13.24 14.16
CA ALA A 149 -12.97 12.26 14.93
C ALA A 149 -13.42 11.07 14.06
N ARG A 150 -13.88 11.34 12.83
CA ARG A 150 -14.23 10.29 11.86
C ARG A 150 -13.03 9.43 11.50
N ARG A 151 -11.87 10.03 11.26
CA ARG A 151 -10.62 9.32 10.93
C ARG A 151 -10.09 8.48 12.10
N ILE A 152 -10.20 8.96 13.33
CA ILE A 152 -9.82 8.18 14.52
C ILE A 152 -10.73 6.95 14.65
N LYS A 153 -12.04 7.11 14.46
CA LYS A 153 -12.99 5.97 14.47
C LYS A 153 -12.69 4.96 13.38
N GLN A 154 -12.32 5.43 12.19
CA GLN A 154 -11.89 4.57 11.08
C GLN A 154 -10.58 3.85 11.41
N ALA A 155 -9.58 4.56 11.95
CA ALA A 155 -8.30 3.99 12.36
C ALA A 155 -8.46 2.85 13.37
N ALA A 156 -9.38 2.99 14.33
CA ALA A 156 -9.69 1.94 15.29
C ALA A 156 -10.28 0.68 14.63
N ARG A 157 -11.12 0.85 13.60
CA ARG A 157 -11.67 -0.27 12.81
C ARG A 157 -10.60 -0.95 11.97
N GLU A 158 -9.77 -0.17 11.29
CA GLU A 158 -8.65 -0.69 10.49
C GLU A 158 -7.67 -1.49 11.38
N MET A 159 -7.41 -1.05 12.62
CA MET A 159 -6.55 -1.75 13.57
C MET A 159 -7.04 -3.16 13.92
N ALA A 160 -8.36 -3.41 13.89
CA ALA A 160 -8.91 -4.73 14.17
C ALA A 160 -8.49 -5.79 13.14
N HIS A 161 -8.10 -5.36 11.93
CA HIS A 161 -7.63 -6.23 10.86
C HIS A 161 -6.11 -6.48 10.90
N ALA A 162 -5.35 -5.80 11.78
CA ALA A 162 -3.91 -5.99 11.89
C ALA A 162 -3.45 -7.46 12.06
N PRO A 163 -4.17 -8.34 12.80
CA PRO A 163 -3.82 -9.75 12.92
C PRO A 163 -3.95 -10.57 11.64
N GLU A 164 -4.62 -10.04 10.61
CA GLU A 164 -4.82 -10.76 9.34
C GLU A 164 -3.57 -10.69 8.46
N TYR A 165 -2.68 -9.72 8.66
CA TYR A 165 -1.48 -9.51 7.85
C TYR A 165 -0.34 -10.41 8.31
N ASP A 166 0.58 -10.73 7.38
CA ASP A 166 1.75 -11.56 7.70
C ASP A 166 2.66 -10.89 8.73
N TYR A 167 2.78 -9.56 8.66
CA TYR A 167 3.61 -8.77 9.55
C TYR A 167 2.88 -7.52 10.05
N GLN A 168 3.15 -7.15 11.30
CA GLN A 168 2.77 -5.85 11.85
C GLN A 168 4.02 -5.02 12.12
N LEU A 169 4.08 -3.82 11.56
CA LEU A 169 5.21 -2.91 11.73
C LEU A 169 4.80 -1.72 12.60
N VAL A 170 5.47 -1.56 13.73
CA VAL A 170 5.23 -0.45 14.65
C VAL A 170 6.05 0.77 14.23
N ASN A 171 5.37 1.83 13.82
CA ASN A 171 5.96 3.10 13.41
C ASN A 171 5.90 4.13 14.54
N GLU A 172 6.70 3.92 15.58
CA GLU A 172 6.92 4.89 16.66
C GLU A 172 7.82 6.03 16.21
N SER A 173 8.96 5.71 15.59
CA SER A 173 9.85 6.65 14.93
C SER A 173 10.15 6.21 13.51
N LEU A 174 10.20 7.18 12.59
CA LEU A 174 10.44 6.90 11.17
C LEU A 174 11.78 6.16 10.93
N PRO A 175 12.92 6.54 11.53
CA PRO A 175 14.19 5.84 11.29
C PRO A 175 14.16 4.37 11.73
N GLN A 176 13.54 4.07 12.87
CA GLN A 176 13.39 2.69 13.34
C GLN A 176 12.44 1.90 12.47
N ALA A 177 11.31 2.50 12.06
CA ALA A 177 10.34 1.89 11.17
C ALA A 177 10.97 1.51 9.82
N VAL A 178 11.76 2.41 9.23
CA VAL A 178 12.52 2.15 7.99
C VAL A 178 13.50 1.00 8.20
N SER A 179 14.32 1.04 9.26
CA SER A 179 15.29 -0.02 9.56
C SER A 179 14.64 -1.40 9.74
N THR A 180 13.54 -1.47 10.48
CA THR A 180 12.76 -2.69 10.68
C THR A 180 12.17 -3.20 9.36
N PHE A 181 11.64 -2.30 8.52
CA PHE A 181 11.10 -2.68 7.22
C PHE A 181 12.18 -3.28 6.33
N ARG A 182 13.37 -2.66 6.26
CA ARG A 182 14.51 -3.19 5.49
C ARG A 182 14.94 -4.55 5.99
N THR A 183 15.01 -4.73 7.31
CA THR A 183 15.32 -6.03 7.92
C THR A 183 14.32 -7.11 7.50
N LEU A 184 13.02 -6.78 7.50
CA LEU A 184 11.98 -7.67 7.02
C LEU A 184 12.17 -8.02 5.53
N LEU A 185 12.46 -7.02 4.69
CA LEU A 185 12.71 -7.24 3.25
C LEU A 185 13.92 -8.12 2.98
N TRP A 186 15.01 -7.96 3.73
CA TRP A 186 16.15 -8.88 3.69
C TRP A 186 15.76 -10.30 4.10
N GLY A 187 14.98 -10.45 5.17
CA GLY A 187 14.47 -11.74 5.61
C GLY A 187 13.64 -12.42 4.52
N VAL A 188 12.69 -11.71 3.92
CA VAL A 188 11.87 -12.22 2.81
C VAL A 188 12.73 -12.60 1.61
N ARG A 189 13.75 -11.79 1.25
CA ARG A 189 14.69 -12.13 0.17
C ARG A 189 15.40 -13.46 0.43
N THR A 190 15.88 -13.63 1.65
CA THR A 190 16.76 -14.74 2.02
C THR A 190 15.98 -16.04 2.14
N LEU A 191 14.78 -15.99 2.73
CA LEU A 191 13.94 -17.16 2.96
C LEU A 191 13.21 -17.65 1.70
N ARG A 192 13.12 -16.83 0.65
CA ARG A 192 12.56 -17.23 -0.65
C ARG A 192 13.44 -18.22 -1.41
N GLY A 193 14.73 -18.30 -1.09
CA GLY A 193 15.68 -19.25 -1.67
C GLY A 193 15.54 -20.71 -1.20
N CYS A 194 14.65 -21.02 -0.24
CA CYS A 194 14.54 -22.38 0.34
C CYS A 194 13.24 -23.12 -0.02
N LYS A 195 12.40 -22.60 -0.92
CA LYS A 195 11.13 -23.27 -1.30
C LYS A 195 11.28 -24.30 -2.44
N HIS A 196 12.49 -24.54 -2.92
CA HIS A 196 12.78 -25.60 -3.91
C HIS A 196 14.06 -26.32 -3.50
N ASP A 197 13.92 -27.32 -2.63
CA ASP A 197 14.78 -28.49 -2.53
C ASP A 197 13.90 -29.70 -2.13
#